data_AF-I1BSZ6-F1
#
_entry.id   AF-I1BSZ6-F1
#
_cell.length_a   1.000
_cell.length_b   1.000
_cell.length_c   1.000
_cell.angle_alpha   90.00
_cell.angle_beta   90.00
_cell.angle_gamma   90.00
#
_symmetry.space_group_name_H-M   'P 1'
#
loop_
_entity.id
_entity.type
_entity.pdbx_description
1 polymer ?
#
loop_
_entity_poly.entity_id
_entity_poly.type
_entity_poly.pdbx_seq_one_letter_code
_entity_poly.pdbx_strand_id
1 'polypeptide(L)'
;MGQAVGFAKECKADLRLLQHSSLSKKHLKKSAIALKASREEESVNEMLSRYTMINDTVSYESVPSRQDLQQLIPGGRGLLELKHYVLPNPAFGPFNERKSDKSYLLEGRYF
;
A
#
# COMPACT_ATOMS: atom_id res chain seq x y z
N MET A 1 9.27 -18.52 12.27
CA MET A 1 7.83 -18.37 12.56
C MET A 1 7.47 -17.16 13.42
N GLY A 2 8.31 -16.72 14.36
CA GLY A 2 7.99 -15.58 15.24
C GLY A 2 7.76 -14.26 14.48
N GLN A 3 8.57 -14.00 13.44
CA GLN A 3 8.39 -12.86 12.54
C GLN A 3 7.04 -12.87 11.82
N ALA A 4 6.59 -14.04 11.33
CA ALA A 4 5.33 -14.17 10.61
C ALA A 4 4.12 -13.86 11.52
N VAL A 5 4.17 -14.31 12.78
CA VAL A 5 3.16 -13.95 13.80
C VAL A 5 3.17 -12.45 14.05
N GLY A 6 4.35 -11.82 14.11
CA GLY A 6 4.51 -10.38 14.25
C GLY A 6 3.84 -9.59 13.12
N PHE A 7 4.18 -9.91 11.87
CA PHE A 7 3.57 -9.26 10.71
C PHE A 7 2.05 -9.49 10.64
N ALA A 8 1.57 -10.71 10.91
CA ALA A 8 0.13 -10.99 10.90
C ALA A 8 -0.63 -10.18 11.99
N LYS A 9 -0.01 -9.98 13.16
CA LYS A 9 -0.57 -9.12 14.23
C LYS A 9 -0.65 -7.67 13.79
N GLU A 10 0.37 -7.14 13.13
CA GLU A 10 0.37 -5.78 12.61
C GLU A 10 -0.67 -5.58 11.51
N CYS A 11 -0.72 -6.47 10.53
CA CYS A 11 -1.73 -6.44 9.47
C CYS A 11 -3.16 -6.40 10.05
N LYS A 12 -3.44 -7.22 11.07
CA LYS A 12 -4.74 -7.20 11.75
C LYS A 12 -5.04 -5.85 12.40
N ALA A 13 -4.05 -5.24 13.07
CA ALA A 13 -4.22 -3.93 13.68
C ALA A 13 -4.48 -2.83 12.63
N ASP A 14 -3.73 -2.83 11.53
CA ASP A 14 -3.87 -1.85 10.45
C ASP A 14 -5.22 -1.98 9.72
N LEU A 15 -5.69 -3.22 9.47
CA LEU A 15 -7.01 -3.46 8.90
C LEU A 15 -8.14 -2.95 9.79
N ARG A 16 -8.03 -3.10 11.12
CA ARG A 16 -8.98 -2.50 12.07
C ARG A 16 -8.96 -0.98 12.05
N LEU A 17 -7.77 -0.38 11.97
CA LEU A 17 -7.66 1.08 11.81
C LEU A 17 -8.34 1.56 10.53
N LEU A 18 -8.21 0.85 9.41
CA LEU A 18 -8.87 1.17 8.14
C LEU A 18 -10.40 1.05 8.22
N GLN A 19 -10.90 0.03 8.94
CA GLN A 19 -12.33 -0.12 9.21
C GLN A 19 -12.86 1.07 10.03
N HIS A 20 -12.19 1.43 11.13
CA HIS A 20 -12.64 2.53 11.99
C HIS A 20 -12.47 3.92 11.35
N SER A 21 -11.38 4.15 10.62
CA SER A 21 -11.13 5.41 9.90
C SER A 21 -12.23 5.69 8.85
N SER A 22 -12.71 4.63 8.21
CA SER A 22 -13.81 4.70 7.25
C SER A 22 -15.16 5.10 7.86
N LEU A 23 -15.37 4.88 9.16
CA LEU A 23 -16.61 5.23 9.88
C LEU A 23 -16.65 6.71 10.31
N SER A 24 -15.50 7.38 10.40
CA SER A 24 -15.38 8.78 10.84
C SER A 24 -15.95 9.79 9.82
N LYS A 25 -15.97 9.43 8.53
CA LYS A 25 -16.46 10.31 7.46
C LYS A 25 -17.98 10.20 7.33
N LYS A 26 -18.70 11.09 8.03
CA LYS A 26 -20.18 11.20 8.10
C LYS A 26 -20.91 11.12 6.75
N HIS A 27 -20.26 11.44 5.63
CA HIS A 27 -20.84 11.44 4.28
C HIS A 27 -20.56 10.18 3.45
N LEU A 28 -19.68 9.29 3.91
CA LEU A 28 -19.31 8.07 3.19
C LEU A 28 -20.03 6.86 3.83
N LYS A 29 -21.34 6.73 3.55
CA LYS A 29 -22.11 5.54 3.95
C LYS A 29 -21.43 4.30 3.35
N LYS A 30 -20.85 3.43 4.20
CA LYS A 30 -20.15 2.19 3.86
C LYS A 30 -19.07 2.37 2.77
N SER A 31 -17.88 2.82 3.16
CA SER A 31 -16.74 2.82 2.23
C SER A 31 -16.47 1.38 1.75
N ALA A 32 -16.28 1.20 0.44
CA ALA A 32 -15.84 -0.09 -0.12
C ALA A 32 -14.52 -0.56 0.53
N ILE A 33 -13.72 0.38 1.01
CA ILE A 33 -12.48 0.16 1.76
C ILE A 33 -12.76 -0.56 3.08
N ALA A 34 -13.74 -0.12 3.87
CA ALA A 34 -14.08 -0.78 5.14
C ALA A 34 -14.59 -2.20 4.93
N LEU A 35 -15.42 -2.41 3.91
CA LEU A 35 -15.96 -3.73 3.58
C LEU A 35 -14.85 -4.69 3.11
N LYS A 36 -13.89 -4.18 2.33
CA LYS A 36 -12.74 -4.98 1.91
C LYS A 36 -11.84 -5.29 3.12
N ALA A 37 -11.59 -4.31 3.97
CA ALA A 37 -10.77 -4.47 5.17
C ALA A 37 -11.37 -5.48 6.18
N SER A 38 -12.70 -5.59 6.29
CA SER A 38 -13.33 -6.60 7.15
C SER A 38 -13.15 -8.01 6.62
N ARG A 39 -13.30 -8.21 5.30
CA ARG A 39 -13.06 -9.52 4.66
C ARG A 39 -11.60 -9.95 4.76
N GLU A 40 -10.68 -9.01 4.58
CA GLU A 40 -9.25 -9.28 4.72
C GLU A 40 -8.89 -9.57 6.19
N GLU A 41 -9.52 -8.90 7.17
CA GLU A 41 -9.29 -9.19 8.59
C GLU A 41 -9.64 -10.65 8.93
N GLU A 42 -10.75 -11.16 8.41
CA GLU A 42 -11.15 -12.57 8.63
C GLU A 42 -10.08 -13.54 8.13
N SER A 43 -9.54 -13.31 6.93
CA SER A 43 -8.46 -14.13 6.36
C SER A 43 -7.16 -14.02 7.16
N VAL A 44 -6.78 -12.81 7.58
CA VAL A 44 -5.58 -12.59 8.41
C VAL A 44 -5.75 -13.24 9.79
N ASN A 45 -6.96 -13.24 10.36
CA ASN A 45 -7.23 -13.86 11.65
C ASN A 45 -7.03 -15.39 11.60
N GLU A 46 -7.42 -16.03 10.49
CA GLU A 46 -7.16 -17.46 10.28
C GLU A 46 -5.67 -17.76 10.09
N MET A 47 -4.94 -16.92 9.35
CA MET A 47 -3.49 -17.08 9.21
C MET A 47 -2.78 -16.90 10.55
N LEU A 48 -3.18 -15.89 11.33
CA LEU A 48 -2.60 -15.60 12.63
C LEU A 48 -2.76 -16.78 13.57
N SER A 49 -3.93 -17.40 13.66
CA SER A 49 -4.16 -18.55 14.55
C SER A 49 -3.29 -19.75 14.17
N ARG A 50 -3.13 -20.02 12.87
CA ARG A 50 -2.27 -21.09 12.36
C ARG A 50 -0.79 -20.80 12.65
N TYR A 51 -0.33 -19.58 12.41
CA TYR A 51 1.06 -19.20 12.67
C TYR A 51 1.39 -19.18 14.15
N THR A 52 0.47 -18.73 15.01
CA THR A 52 0.66 -18.82 16.47
C THR A 52 0.74 -20.27 16.91
N MET A 53 -0.17 -21.13 16.43
CA MET A 53 -0.15 -22.55 16.76
C MET A 53 1.19 -23.20 16.39
N ILE A 54 1.68 -22.98 15.17
CA ILE A 54 2.96 -23.54 14.71
C ILE A 54 4.13 -22.97 15.53
N ASN A 55 4.11 -21.68 15.83
CA ASN A 55 5.17 -21.06 16.61
C ASN A 55 5.21 -21.60 18.05
N ASP A 56 4.05 -21.81 18.67
CA ASP A 56 3.94 -22.25 20.06
C ASP A 56 4.12 -23.77 20.23
N THR A 57 4.06 -24.55 19.14
CA THR A 57 4.17 -26.02 19.18
C THR A 57 5.44 -26.58 18.55
N VAL A 58 6.07 -25.86 17.62
CA VAL A 58 7.22 -26.38 16.86
C VAL A 58 8.41 -25.43 16.92
N SER A 59 8.24 -24.16 16.56
CA SER A 59 9.38 -23.26 16.31
C SER A 59 9.90 -22.58 17.58
N TYR A 60 9.02 -22.26 18.53
CA TYR A 60 9.34 -21.56 19.78
C TYR A 60 10.17 -20.28 19.60
N GLU A 61 9.99 -19.58 18.48
CA GLU A 61 10.71 -18.34 18.22
C GLU A 61 10.05 -17.16 18.92
N SER A 62 10.88 -16.22 19.40
CA SER A 62 10.40 -14.95 19.93
C SER A 62 9.72 -14.10 18.85
N VAL A 63 8.61 -13.46 19.19
CA VAL A 63 7.95 -12.51 18.29
C VAL A 63 8.67 -11.15 18.39
N PRO A 64 9.23 -10.63 17.28
CA PRO A 64 9.96 -9.36 17.26
C PRO A 64 9.04 -8.16 17.51
N SER A 65 9.64 -7.02 17.88
CA SER A 65 8.89 -5.79 18.10
C SER A 65 8.44 -5.15 16.78
N ARG A 66 7.46 -4.24 16.86
CA ARG A 66 6.95 -3.53 15.69
C ARG A 66 8.01 -2.71 14.96
N GLN A 67 8.93 -2.11 15.69
CA GLN A 67 10.00 -1.30 15.10
C GLN A 67 10.96 -2.16 14.30
N ASP A 68 11.31 -3.34 14.81
CA ASP A 68 12.19 -4.28 14.12
C ASP A 68 11.54 -4.84 12.85
N LEU A 69 10.23 -5.11 12.90
CA LEU A 69 9.47 -5.57 11.75
C LEU A 69 9.41 -4.52 10.63
N GLN A 70 9.25 -3.25 10.97
CA GLN A 70 9.23 -2.17 10.00
C GLN A 70 10.57 -1.99 9.27
N GLN A 71 11.69 -2.23 9.95
CA GLN A 71 13.02 -2.19 9.32
C GLN A 71 13.25 -3.32 8.32
N LEU A 72 12.52 -4.44 8.44
CA LEU A 72 12.61 -5.58 7.53
C LEU A 72 11.78 -5.39 6.25
N ILE A 73 10.85 -4.45 6.21
CA ILE A 73 10.02 -4.21 5.04
C ILE A 73 10.88 -3.49 3.98
N PRO A 74 11.11 -4.10 2.81
CA PRO A 74 11.86 -3.44 1.75
C PRO A 74 11.10 -2.22 1.23
N GLY A 75 11.85 -1.20 0.79
CA GLY A 75 11.26 -0.03 0.14
C GLY A 75 10.38 -0.42 -1.06
N GLY A 76 9.23 0.23 -1.20
CA GLY A 76 8.31 0.00 -2.31
C GLY A 76 8.95 0.39 -3.65
N ARG A 77 8.70 -0.41 -4.70
CA ARG A 77 9.11 -0.09 -6.08
C ARG A 77 7.87 0.30 -6.89
N GLY A 78 7.89 1.48 -7.50
CA GLY A 78 6.89 1.88 -8.48
C GLY A 78 6.97 0.97 -9.71
N LEU A 79 5.87 0.26 -10.01
CA LEU A 79 5.80 -0.63 -11.17
C LEU A 79 5.24 0.09 -12.41
N LEU A 80 4.37 1.07 -12.21
CA LEU A 80 3.65 1.73 -13.30
C LEU A 80 4.34 3.04 -13.65
N GLU A 81 4.87 3.10 -14.87
CA GLU A 81 5.35 4.35 -15.46
C GLU A 81 4.18 5.31 -15.67
N LEU A 82 4.40 6.59 -15.37
CA LEU A 82 3.41 7.62 -15.64
C LEU A 82 3.20 7.74 -17.15
N LYS A 83 1.98 7.48 -17.61
CA LYS A 83 1.60 7.71 -19.01
C LYS A 83 1.65 9.21 -19.29
N HIS A 84 2.60 9.61 -20.12
CA HIS A 84 2.70 10.98 -20.59
C HIS A 84 1.56 11.24 -21.57
N TYR A 85 0.73 12.23 -21.26
CA TYR A 85 -0.32 12.68 -22.16
C TYR A 85 0.30 13.47 -23.31
N VAL A 86 0.05 13.03 -24.55
CA VAL A 86 0.45 13.75 -25.77
C VAL A 86 -0.77 14.43 -26.35
N LEU A 87 -0.66 15.72 -26.66
CA LEU A 87 -1.73 16.46 -27.30
C LEU A 87 -2.03 15.86 -28.68
N PRO A 88 -3.30 15.70 -29.08
CA PRO A 88 -3.64 15.24 -30.41
C PRO A 88 -3.18 16.26 -31.47
N ASN A 89 -2.78 15.78 -32.64
CA ASN A 89 -2.42 16.66 -33.75
C ASN A 89 -3.66 17.47 -34.18
N PRO A 90 -3.54 18.80 -34.38
CA PRO A 90 -4.65 19.61 -34.84
C PRO A 90 -5.08 19.18 -36.25
N ALA A 91 -6.39 19.11 -36.51
CA ALA A 91 -6.94 18.67 -37.79
C ALA A 91 -6.80 19.71 -38.93
N PHE A 92 -6.49 20.96 -38.59
CA PHE A 92 -6.36 22.06 -39.56
C PHE A 92 -5.37 23.12 -39.06
N GLY A 93 -4.59 23.70 -39.98
CA GLY A 93 -3.60 24.76 -39.72
C GLY A 93 -2.14 24.32 -39.91
N PRO A 94 -1.18 25.26 -40.06
CA PRO A 94 0.23 24.94 -40.24
C PRO A 94 0.82 24.32 -38.96
N PHE A 95 1.26 23.06 -39.06
CA PHE A 95 1.94 22.34 -38.00
C PHE A 95 3.44 22.62 -38.05
N ASN A 96 3.96 23.36 -37.07
CA ASN A 96 5.39 23.40 -36.81
C ASN A 96 5.72 22.27 -35.84
N GLU A 97 6.53 21.30 -36.29
CA GLU A 97 7.15 20.30 -35.41
C GLU A 97 8.03 21.04 -34.38
N ARG A 98 7.49 21.39 -33.22
CA ARG A 98 8.32 21.74 -32.08
C ARG A 98 9.00 20.46 -31.63
N LYS A 99 10.22 20.23 -32.11
CA LYS A 99 11.18 19.32 -31.47
C LYS A 99 11.17 19.68 -29.98
N SER A 100 10.79 18.74 -29.15
CA SER A 100 10.79 18.91 -27.70
C SER A 100 12.24 18.95 -27.22
N ASP A 101 12.87 20.12 -27.36
CA ASP A 101 14.06 20.42 -26.60
C ASP A 101 13.69 20.27 -25.13
N LYS A 102 14.31 19.27 -24.50
CA LYS A 102 14.10 18.89 -23.11
C LYS A 102 14.60 20.01 -22.20
N SER A 103 13.80 21.05 -22.02
CA SER A 103 13.96 22.01 -20.94
C SER A 103 12.72 21.95 -20.07
N TYR A 104 12.71 21.00 -19.13
CA TYR A 104 11.74 20.98 -18.05
C TYR A 104 12.02 22.20 -17.15
N LEU A 105 11.21 23.25 -17.28
CA LEU A 105 11.27 24.49 -16.47
C LEU A 105 10.73 24.30 -15.03
N LEU A 106 10.63 23.07 -14.54
CA LEU A 106 10.24 22.74 -13.18
C LEU A 106 11.03 21.52 -12.68
N GLU A 107 12.35 21.56 -12.83
CA GLU A 107 13.27 20.91 -11.90
C GLU A 107 13.17 21.59 -10.52
N GLY A 108 11.99 21.49 -9.90
CA GLY A 108 11.79 21.75 -8.48
C GLY A 108 12.39 20.57 -7.73
N ARG A 109 13.70 20.65 -7.47
CA ARG A 109 14.35 19.90 -6.40
C ARG A 109 13.63 20.21 -5.08
N TYR A 110 12.71 19.35 -4.67
CA TYR A 110 12.26 19.31 -3.29
C TYR A 110 13.35 18.58 -2.50
N PHE A 111 14.19 19.38 -1.82
CA PHE A 111 15.00 18.96 -0.69
C PHE A 111 14.10 18.74 0.53
#